data_AF-A0A9K3KTX9-F1
#
_entry.id   AF-A0A9K3KTX9-F1
#
_cell.length_a   1.000
_cell.length_b   1.000
_cell.length_c   1.000
_cell.angle_alpha   90.00
_cell.angle_beta   90.00
_cell.angle_gamma   90.00
#
_symmetry.space_group_name_H-M   'P 1'
#
loop_
_entity.id
_entity.type
_entity.pdbx_description
1 polymer ?
#
loop_
_entity_poly.entity_id
_entity_poly.type
_entity_poly.pdbx_seq_one_letter_code
_entity_poly.pdbx_strand_id
1 'polypeptide(L)'
;MSWWDKVKKSGQKTKLRADITLAERESKARQKKFGIDLYNVLANDKQKLLGVAAGTLFKGNQEELKAAFERARDDIAGRLAHKEELQRKRDVLEVKGAHTMPDTTVGEKLNKAGKAVADAGMDTKLRAQQALIDREIKIRKEEFGLEIFHAVKPSDQKERGIKGALSNAISNLSEHEKDIQSVIDLAKKDVEAIDRKIQSLNRQMHLVDPESQPLAPN
;
A
#
# COMPACT_ATOMS: atom_id res chain seq x y z
N MET A 1 15.45 3.14 46.34
CA MET A 1 15.07 2.33 45.15
C MET A 1 16.22 1.37 44.85
N SER A 2 16.00 0.06 44.89
CA SER A 2 17.05 -0.96 44.75
C SER A 2 17.63 -0.97 43.33
N TRP A 3 18.89 -1.38 43.17
CA TRP A 3 19.51 -1.61 41.86
C TRP A 3 18.68 -2.61 41.02
N TRP A 4 18.13 -3.63 41.68
CA TRP A 4 17.22 -4.60 41.07
C TRP A 4 15.91 -3.96 40.57
N ASP A 5 15.37 -2.95 41.26
CA ASP A 5 14.17 -2.24 40.83
C ASP A 5 14.45 -1.41 39.57
N LYS A 6 15.63 -0.80 39.49
CA LYS A 6 16.06 -0.04 38.30
C LYS A 6 16.20 -0.94 37.07
N VAL A 7 16.80 -2.12 37.24
CA VAL A 7 16.95 -3.11 36.16
C VAL A 7 15.58 -3.59 35.68
N LYS A 8 14.67 -3.92 36.60
CA LYS A 8 13.30 -4.35 36.26
C LYS A 8 12.53 -3.27 35.50
N LYS A 9 12.57 -2.02 35.96
CA LYS A 9 11.93 -0.88 35.26
C LYS A 9 12.51 -0.64 33.87
N SER A 10 13.84 -0.73 33.72
CA SER A 10 14.51 -0.58 32.42
C SER A 10 14.11 -1.68 31.43
N GLY A 11 14.02 -2.93 31.89
CA GLY A 11 13.52 -4.06 31.07
C GLY A 11 12.08 -3.86 30.64
N GLN A 12 11.20 -3.45 31.56
CA GLN A 12 9.79 -3.14 31.26
C GLN A 12 9.65 -1.99 30.25
N LYS A 13 10.44 -0.93 30.39
CA LYS A 13 10.48 0.20 29.46
C LYS A 13 10.90 -0.24 28.06
N THR A 14 11.97 -1.03 27.95
CA THR A 14 12.44 -1.56 26.66
C THR A 14 11.38 -2.42 26.00
N LYS A 15 10.71 -3.29 26.77
CA LYS A 15 9.61 -4.12 26.27
C LYS A 15 8.45 -3.27 25.74
N LEU A 16 7.97 -2.30 26.52
CA LEU A 16 6.87 -1.43 26.10
C LEU A 16 7.23 -0.61 24.86
N ARG A 17 8.50 -0.15 24.72
CA ARG A 17 8.97 0.57 23.52
C ARG A 17 8.94 -0.33 22.29
N ALA A 18 9.37 -1.57 22.43
CA ALA A 18 9.31 -2.55 21.35
C ALA A 18 7.85 -2.82 20.96
N ASP A 19 6.96 -3.02 21.92
CA ASP A 19 5.53 -3.26 21.67
C ASP A 19 4.84 -2.08 20.97
N ILE A 20 5.17 -0.83 21.38
CA ILE A 20 4.68 0.40 20.71
C ILE A 20 5.19 0.45 19.26
N THR A 21 6.49 0.26 19.04
CA THR A 21 7.10 0.30 17.70
C THR A 21 6.49 -0.76 16.78
N LEU A 22 6.21 -1.97 17.30
CA LEU A 22 5.55 -3.03 16.54
C LEU A 22 4.12 -2.64 16.18
N ALA A 23 3.36 -2.06 17.11
CA ALA A 23 2.00 -1.60 16.85
C ALA A 23 1.95 -0.43 15.85
N GLU A 24 2.88 0.52 15.91
CA GLU A 24 2.99 1.61 14.92
C GLU A 24 3.30 1.09 13.52
N ARG A 25 4.20 0.10 13.41
CA ARG A 25 4.47 -0.59 12.13
C ARG A 25 3.23 -1.29 11.59
N GLU A 26 2.45 -1.93 12.47
CA GLU A 26 1.19 -2.56 12.09
C GLU A 26 0.17 -1.52 11.60
N SER A 27 0.01 -0.40 12.32
CA SER A 27 -0.88 0.70 11.92
C SER A 27 -0.52 1.23 10.53
N LYS A 28 0.77 1.52 10.29
CA LYS A 28 1.26 1.90 8.95
C LYS A 28 1.00 0.84 7.89
N ALA A 29 1.20 -0.44 8.21
CA ALA A 29 0.91 -1.52 7.27
C ALA A 29 -0.58 -1.58 6.89
N ARG A 30 -1.50 -1.29 7.82
CA ARG A 30 -2.94 -1.18 7.52
C ARG A 30 -3.25 0.01 6.62
N GLN A 31 -2.64 1.17 6.87
CA GLN A 31 -2.79 2.36 6.01
C GLN A 31 -2.27 2.13 4.59
N LYS A 32 -1.13 1.45 4.47
CA LYS A 32 -0.57 1.02 3.18
C LYS A 32 -1.49 0.07 2.43
N LYS A 33 -2.06 -0.93 3.13
CA LYS A 33 -3.03 -1.86 2.55
C LYS A 33 -4.28 -1.13 2.07
N PHE A 34 -4.80 -0.20 2.89
CA PHE A 34 -5.90 0.67 2.51
C PHE A 34 -5.63 1.43 1.21
N GLY A 35 -4.42 1.97 1.02
CA GLY A 35 -4.02 2.61 -0.23
C GLY A 35 -4.12 1.71 -1.45
N ILE A 36 -3.66 0.47 -1.33
CA ILE A 36 -3.78 -0.54 -2.40
C ILE A 36 -5.24 -0.80 -2.72
N ASP A 37 -6.05 -1.09 -1.72
CA ASP A 37 -7.46 -1.46 -1.89
C ASP A 37 -8.26 -0.29 -2.47
N LEU A 38 -8.09 0.92 -1.93
CA LEU A 38 -8.77 2.11 -2.43
C LEU A 38 -8.32 2.46 -3.84
N TYR A 39 -7.02 2.44 -4.13
CA TYR A 39 -6.52 2.71 -5.48
C TYR A 39 -7.13 1.74 -6.50
N ASN A 40 -7.21 0.45 -6.17
CA ASN A 40 -7.79 -0.54 -7.07
C ASN A 40 -9.29 -0.28 -7.33
N VAL A 41 -10.06 0.06 -6.29
CA VAL A 41 -11.47 0.43 -6.44
C VAL A 41 -11.62 1.69 -7.31
N LEU A 42 -10.77 2.69 -7.09
CA LEU A 42 -10.79 3.95 -7.85
C LEU A 42 -10.33 3.77 -9.30
N ALA A 43 -9.35 2.92 -9.56
CA ALA A 43 -8.81 2.70 -10.91
C ALA A 43 -9.71 1.82 -11.78
N ASN A 44 -10.51 0.94 -11.18
CA ASN A 44 -11.42 0.05 -11.90
C ASN A 44 -12.65 0.77 -12.46
N ASP A 45 -13.01 1.91 -11.90
CA ASP A 45 -14.15 2.68 -12.40
C ASP A 45 -13.70 3.63 -13.52
N LYS A 46 -13.93 3.15 -14.74
CA LYS A 46 -13.72 3.88 -15.99
C LYS A 46 -14.69 5.07 -16.14
N GLN A 47 -15.70 5.21 -15.27
CA GLN A 47 -16.72 6.25 -15.32
C GLN A 47 -16.51 7.32 -14.23
N LYS A 48 -15.75 8.37 -14.55
CA LYS A 48 -15.91 9.73 -13.99
C LYS A 48 -15.84 9.89 -12.45
N LEU A 49 -15.07 9.05 -11.74
CA LEU A 49 -14.99 9.07 -10.27
C LEU A 49 -14.68 10.42 -9.61
N LEU A 50 -13.76 11.20 -10.18
CA LEU A 50 -13.33 12.45 -9.55
C LEU A 50 -14.18 13.67 -9.95
N GLY A 51 -15.15 13.48 -10.86
CA GLY A 51 -16.03 14.54 -11.33
C GLY A 51 -17.42 14.53 -10.71
N VAL A 52 -17.97 13.36 -10.35
CA VAL A 52 -19.39 13.24 -9.93
C VAL A 52 -19.61 12.32 -8.71
N ALA A 53 -18.97 11.14 -8.63
CA ALA A 53 -19.27 10.13 -7.59
C ALA A 53 -18.51 10.35 -6.27
N ALA A 54 -17.24 10.77 -6.30
CA ALA A 54 -16.49 11.07 -5.07
C ALA A 54 -17.01 12.31 -4.30
N GLY A 55 -17.88 13.11 -4.93
CA GLY A 55 -18.38 14.37 -4.40
C GLY A 55 -19.31 14.23 -3.19
N THR A 56 -19.80 13.03 -2.86
CA THR A 56 -20.62 12.81 -1.66
C THR A 56 -19.80 12.34 -0.46
N LEU A 57 -18.86 11.41 -0.69
CA LEU A 57 -18.04 10.78 0.33
C LEU A 57 -16.88 11.67 0.82
N PHE A 58 -16.37 12.55 -0.04
CA PHE A 58 -15.16 13.35 0.24
C PHE A 58 -15.43 14.86 0.28
N LYS A 59 -16.63 15.30 0.68
CA LYS A 59 -17.11 16.71 0.65
C LYS A 59 -16.22 17.80 1.31
N GLY A 60 -15.07 17.46 1.90
CA GLY A 60 -14.07 18.42 2.39
C GLY A 60 -12.66 18.24 1.80
N ASN A 61 -12.31 17.03 1.35
CA ASN A 61 -10.93 16.66 0.96
C ASN A 61 -10.87 16.07 -0.45
N GLN A 62 -11.89 16.34 -1.28
CA GLN A 62 -11.99 15.81 -2.64
C GLN A 62 -10.83 16.27 -3.53
N GLU A 63 -10.40 17.53 -3.43
CA GLU A 63 -9.29 18.05 -4.24
C GLU A 63 -7.96 17.38 -3.88
N GLU A 64 -7.71 17.18 -2.58
CA GLU A 64 -6.50 16.50 -2.09
C GLU A 64 -6.48 15.02 -2.54
N LEU A 65 -7.59 14.30 -2.35
CA LEU A 65 -7.74 12.93 -2.82
C LEU A 65 -7.55 12.85 -4.35
N LYS A 66 -8.16 13.78 -5.09
CA LYS A 66 -8.05 13.85 -6.55
C LYS A 66 -6.61 14.04 -6.99
N ALA A 67 -5.92 15.03 -6.42
CA ALA A 67 -4.53 15.33 -6.75
C ALA A 67 -3.58 14.18 -6.38
N ALA A 68 -3.79 13.52 -5.23
CA ALA A 68 -3.02 12.35 -4.83
C ALA A 68 -3.27 11.16 -5.76
N PHE A 69 -4.52 10.90 -6.14
CA PHE A 69 -4.88 9.82 -7.03
C PHE A 69 -4.36 10.03 -8.45
N GLU A 70 -4.48 11.24 -9.01
CA GLU A 70 -3.97 11.58 -10.34
C GLU A 70 -2.45 11.38 -10.40
N ARG A 71 -1.69 11.89 -9.40
CA ARG A 71 -0.25 11.64 -9.29
C ARG A 71 0.07 10.15 -9.24
N ALA A 72 -0.62 9.39 -8.38
CA ALA A 72 -0.40 7.95 -8.26
C ALA A 72 -0.75 7.20 -9.56
N ARG A 73 -1.79 7.65 -10.27
CA ARG A 73 -2.23 7.08 -11.54
C ARG A 73 -1.21 7.31 -12.64
N ASP A 74 -0.70 8.52 -12.79
CA ASP A 74 0.29 8.84 -13.82
C ASP A 74 1.60 8.09 -13.58
N ASP A 75 2.04 8.05 -12.32
CA ASP A 75 3.20 7.28 -11.87
C ASP A 75 3.08 5.78 -12.18
N ILE A 76 1.91 5.19 -11.93
CA ILE A 76 1.65 3.77 -12.19
C ILE A 76 1.51 3.52 -13.69
N ALA A 77 0.89 4.44 -14.45
CA ALA A 77 0.77 4.33 -15.89
C ALA A 77 2.14 4.29 -16.59
N GLY A 78 3.07 5.16 -16.18
CA GLY A 78 4.44 5.14 -16.71
C GLY A 78 5.16 3.82 -16.42
N ARG A 79 4.99 3.26 -15.21
CA ARG A 79 5.56 1.97 -14.82
C ARG A 79 4.94 0.80 -15.60
N LEU A 80 3.63 0.82 -15.82
CA LEU A 80 2.96 -0.20 -16.63
C LEU A 80 3.42 -0.18 -18.08
N ALA A 81 3.63 1.01 -18.67
CA ALA A 81 4.18 1.13 -20.02
C ALA A 81 5.60 0.52 -20.12
N HIS A 82 6.46 0.78 -19.13
CA HIS A 82 7.79 0.15 -19.07
C HIS A 82 7.69 -1.37 -18.89
N LYS A 83 6.79 -1.86 -18.03
CA LYS A 83 6.55 -3.30 -17.88
C LYS A 83 6.13 -3.94 -19.20
N GLU A 84 5.27 -3.29 -19.97
CA GLU A 84 4.83 -3.75 -21.29
C GLU A 84 5.99 -3.78 -22.29
N GLU A 85 6.90 -2.79 -22.27
CA GLU A 85 8.11 -2.82 -23.09
C GLU A 85 9.00 -4.03 -22.78
N LEU A 86 9.20 -4.35 -21.49
CA LEU A 86 9.95 -5.54 -21.08
C LEU A 86 9.26 -6.83 -21.52
N GLN A 87 7.93 -6.86 -21.47
CA GLN A 87 7.15 -8.01 -21.95
C GLN A 87 7.34 -8.20 -23.46
N ARG A 88 7.25 -7.13 -24.25
CA ARG A 88 7.50 -7.21 -25.70
C ARG A 88 8.91 -7.72 -26.01
N LYS A 89 9.93 -7.28 -25.26
CA LYS A 89 11.31 -7.79 -25.40
C LYS A 89 11.40 -9.29 -25.12
N ARG A 90 10.65 -9.77 -24.13
CA ARG A 90 10.57 -11.20 -23.80
C ARG A 90 9.86 -11.99 -24.90
N ASP A 91 8.74 -11.50 -25.41
CA ASP A 91 8.01 -12.13 -26.51
C ASP A 91 8.90 -12.25 -27.78
N VAL A 92 9.73 -11.24 -28.05
CA VAL A 92 10.71 -11.29 -29.14
C VAL A 92 11.77 -12.38 -28.92
N LEU A 93 12.27 -12.56 -27.69
CA LEU A 93 13.20 -13.65 -27.36
C LEU A 93 12.54 -15.03 -27.46
N GLU A 94 11.26 -15.14 -27.16
CA GLU A 94 10.51 -16.39 -27.34
C GLU A 94 10.34 -16.74 -28.82
N VAL A 95 10.00 -15.78 -29.68
CA VAL A 95 9.80 -16.04 -31.11
C VAL A 95 11.12 -16.22 -31.87
N LYS A 96 12.16 -15.44 -31.52
CA LYS A 96 13.46 -15.41 -32.24
C LYS A 96 14.58 -16.16 -31.52
N GLY A 97 14.26 -16.84 -30.42
CA GLY A 97 15.24 -17.50 -29.57
C GLY A 97 15.95 -18.66 -30.27
N ALA A 98 17.11 -19.04 -29.76
CA ALA A 98 17.95 -20.10 -30.33
C ALA A 98 17.23 -21.44 -30.53
N HIS A 99 16.17 -21.70 -29.76
CA HIS A 99 15.34 -22.91 -29.84
C HIS A 99 14.51 -23.03 -31.12
N THR A 100 14.28 -21.94 -31.86
CA THR A 100 13.50 -21.94 -33.12
C THR A 100 14.36 -22.15 -34.37
N MET A 101 15.70 -22.16 -34.26
CA MET A 101 16.60 -22.37 -35.40
C MET A 101 16.83 -23.87 -35.69
N PRO A 102 16.78 -24.31 -36.97
CA PRO A 102 17.12 -25.68 -37.35
C PRO A 102 18.62 -25.93 -37.26
N ASP A 103 19.01 -27.13 -36.84
CA ASP A 103 20.42 -27.53 -36.70
C ASP A 103 20.81 -28.50 -37.82
N THR A 104 21.79 -28.15 -38.63
CA THR A 104 22.30 -28.98 -39.73
C THR A 104 23.70 -29.54 -39.45
N THR A 105 24.49 -28.91 -38.57
CA THR A 105 25.86 -29.35 -38.22
C THR A 105 26.15 -29.43 -36.71
N VAL A 106 27.20 -30.16 -36.32
CA VAL A 106 27.63 -30.29 -34.90
C VAL A 106 28.11 -28.95 -34.32
N GLY A 107 28.76 -28.11 -35.14
CA GLY A 107 29.14 -26.75 -34.75
C GLY A 107 27.93 -25.83 -34.51
N GLU A 108 26.88 -25.97 -35.32
CA GLU A 108 25.61 -25.26 -35.11
C GLU A 108 24.92 -25.67 -33.81
N LYS A 109 24.98 -26.96 -33.43
CA LYS A 109 24.45 -27.43 -32.14
C LYS A 109 25.14 -26.78 -30.94
N LEU A 110 26.47 -26.66 -30.98
CA LEU A 110 27.24 -26.02 -29.90
C LEU A 110 26.96 -24.51 -29.83
N ASN A 111 26.89 -23.84 -30.99
CA ASN A 111 26.51 -22.43 -31.06
C ASN A 111 25.07 -22.18 -30.60
N LYS A 112 24.12 -23.07 -30.94
CA LYS A 112 22.73 -22.99 -30.48
C LYS A 112 22.63 -23.22 -28.99
N ALA A 113 23.35 -24.19 -28.43
CA ALA A 113 23.40 -24.41 -26.98
C ALA A 113 23.93 -23.15 -26.26
N GLY A 114 25.00 -22.54 -26.76
CA GLY A 114 25.53 -21.28 -26.22
C GLY A 114 24.53 -20.13 -26.28
N LYS A 115 23.86 -19.95 -27.44
CA LYS A 115 22.79 -18.94 -27.59
C LYS A 115 21.58 -19.21 -26.71
N ALA A 116 21.17 -20.47 -26.54
CA ALA A 116 20.04 -20.84 -25.68
C ALA A 116 20.33 -20.51 -24.21
N VAL A 117 21.56 -20.73 -23.74
CA VAL A 117 21.99 -20.32 -22.39
C VAL A 117 21.97 -18.80 -22.26
N ALA A 118 22.44 -18.06 -23.27
CA ALA A 118 22.41 -16.60 -23.27
C ALA A 118 20.96 -16.05 -23.26
N ASP A 119 20.08 -16.61 -24.09
CA ASP A 119 18.65 -16.26 -24.16
C ASP A 119 17.96 -16.53 -22.82
N ALA A 120 18.25 -17.67 -22.17
CA ALA A 120 17.72 -17.99 -20.84
C ALA A 120 18.20 -17.00 -19.76
N GLY A 121 19.46 -16.58 -19.82
CA GLY A 121 19.99 -15.53 -18.94
C GLY A 121 19.29 -14.19 -19.15
N MET A 122 19.00 -13.83 -20.41
CA MET A 122 18.29 -12.60 -20.75
C MET A 122 16.82 -12.65 -20.33
N ASP A 123 16.11 -13.75 -20.55
CA ASP A 123 14.73 -13.97 -20.08
C ASP A 123 14.64 -13.83 -18.55
N THR A 124 15.59 -14.45 -17.83
CA THR A 124 15.66 -14.33 -16.36
C THR A 124 15.84 -12.88 -15.91
N LYS A 125 16.73 -12.13 -16.57
CA LYS A 125 16.93 -10.70 -16.29
C LYS A 125 15.67 -9.88 -16.54
N LEU A 126 14.97 -10.12 -17.66
CA LEU A 126 13.73 -9.42 -17.99
C LEU A 126 12.63 -9.72 -16.97
N ARG A 127 12.45 -10.98 -16.56
CA ARG A 127 11.50 -11.36 -15.50
C ARG A 127 11.82 -10.68 -14.17
N ALA A 128 13.10 -10.62 -13.80
CA ALA A 128 13.54 -9.93 -12.59
C ALA A 128 13.19 -8.43 -12.65
N GLN A 129 13.42 -7.77 -13.79
CA GLN A 129 13.05 -6.37 -14.00
C GLN A 129 11.52 -6.16 -13.93
N GLN A 130 10.72 -7.04 -14.53
CA GLN A 130 9.26 -6.99 -14.42
C GLN A 130 8.80 -7.11 -12.97
N ALA A 131 9.40 -8.01 -12.19
CA ALA A 131 9.09 -8.18 -10.77
C ALA A 131 9.45 -6.95 -9.92
N LEU A 132 10.55 -6.25 -10.25
CA LEU A 132 10.90 -4.98 -9.62
C LEU A 132 9.85 -3.89 -9.92
N ILE A 133 9.40 -3.78 -11.16
CA ILE A 133 8.35 -2.83 -11.54
C ILE A 133 7.03 -3.15 -10.80
N ASP A 134 6.66 -4.43 -10.69
CA ASP A 134 5.46 -4.84 -9.94
C ASP A 134 5.55 -4.43 -8.46
N ARG A 135 6.75 -4.55 -7.87
CA ARG A 135 7.01 -4.07 -6.52
C ARG A 135 6.90 -2.55 -6.42
N GLU A 136 7.42 -1.80 -7.38
CA GLU A 136 7.32 -0.33 -7.40
C GLU A 136 5.87 0.15 -7.54
N ILE A 137 5.08 -0.48 -8.41
CA ILE A 137 3.65 -0.20 -8.54
C ILE A 137 2.95 -0.43 -7.21
N LYS A 138 3.26 -1.55 -6.53
CA LYS A 138 2.72 -1.82 -5.20
C LYS A 138 3.12 -0.74 -4.19
N ILE A 139 4.41 -0.37 -4.13
CA ILE A 139 4.91 0.67 -3.23
C ILE A 139 4.18 2.00 -3.49
N ARG A 140 3.98 2.39 -4.75
CA ARG A 140 3.29 3.64 -5.07
C ARG A 140 1.84 3.65 -4.59
N LYS A 141 1.14 2.51 -4.71
CA LYS A 141 -0.22 2.34 -4.15
C LYS A 141 -0.23 2.40 -2.63
N GLU A 142 0.78 1.84 -1.97
CA GLU A 142 0.96 1.95 -0.52
C GLU A 142 1.18 3.41 -0.09
N GLU A 143 2.03 4.15 -0.80
CA GLU A 143 2.30 5.58 -0.56
C GLU A 143 1.06 6.43 -0.76
N PHE A 144 0.27 6.17 -1.82
CA PHE A 144 -1.03 6.80 -2.02
C PHE A 144 -1.91 6.66 -0.77
N GLY A 145 -2.00 5.45 -0.20
CA GLY A 145 -2.73 5.21 1.04
C GLY A 145 -2.25 6.05 2.20
N LEU A 146 -0.93 6.17 2.39
CA LEU A 146 -0.36 7.00 3.46
C LEU A 146 -0.68 8.49 3.26
N GLU A 147 -0.61 9.00 2.03
CA GLU A 147 -0.95 10.39 1.69
C GLU A 147 -2.41 10.71 2.06
N ILE A 148 -3.33 9.83 1.69
CA ILE A 148 -4.77 10.15 1.77
C ILE A 148 -5.47 9.59 3.01
N PHE A 149 -4.88 8.65 3.75
CA PHE A 149 -5.55 8.05 4.93
C PHE A 149 -5.92 9.12 5.97
N HIS A 150 -5.05 10.10 6.18
CA HIS A 150 -5.32 11.23 7.09
C HIS A 150 -6.42 12.15 6.56
N ALA A 151 -6.45 12.41 5.25
CA ALA A 151 -7.50 13.18 4.61
C ALA A 151 -8.87 12.46 4.64
N VAL A 152 -8.89 11.13 4.61
CA VAL A 152 -10.13 10.33 4.60
C VAL A 152 -10.62 9.99 6.01
N LYS A 153 -9.78 10.17 7.04
CA LYS A 153 -10.19 10.09 8.45
C LYS A 153 -10.98 11.37 8.79
N PRO A 154 -12.32 11.32 8.96
CA PRO A 154 -13.05 12.49 9.41
C PRO A 154 -12.52 12.86 10.80
N SER A 155 -12.27 14.15 11.02
CA SER A 155 -12.01 14.65 12.36
C SER A 155 -13.23 14.35 13.24
N ASP A 156 -13.02 13.83 14.45
CA ASP A 156 -14.04 13.35 15.42
C ASP A 156 -15.09 14.40 15.85
N GLN A 157 -15.16 15.57 15.23
CA GLN A 157 -16.02 16.68 15.64
C GLN A 157 -17.50 16.57 15.23
N LYS A 158 -17.92 15.56 14.44
CA LYS A 158 -19.32 15.50 13.94
C LYS A 158 -20.12 14.23 14.28
N GLU A 159 -19.70 13.37 15.20
CA GLU A 159 -20.43 12.12 15.46
C GLU A 159 -21.62 12.22 16.45
N ARG A 160 -21.84 13.35 17.12
CA ARG A 160 -22.98 13.50 18.05
C ARG A 160 -24.28 13.83 17.30
N GLY A 161 -24.85 12.86 16.56
CA GLY A 161 -26.24 12.96 16.07
C GLY A 161 -26.62 12.21 14.78
N ILE A 162 -25.68 11.56 14.08
CA ILE A 162 -25.86 11.21 12.64
C ILE A 162 -26.30 9.76 12.39
N LYS A 163 -26.52 8.92 13.42
CA LYS A 163 -26.81 7.48 13.21
C LYS A 163 -28.06 7.20 12.35
N GLY A 164 -29.07 8.08 12.37
CA GLY A 164 -30.25 7.97 11.49
C GLY A 164 -30.04 8.54 10.08
N ALA A 165 -29.22 9.59 9.93
CA ALA A 165 -28.96 10.24 8.65
C ALA A 165 -27.92 9.48 7.79
N LEU A 166 -26.95 8.81 8.43
CA LEU A 166 -25.95 7.98 7.76
C LEU A 166 -26.58 6.75 7.08
N SER A 167 -27.56 6.10 7.71
CA SER A 167 -28.24 4.93 7.11
C SER A 167 -29.04 5.30 5.85
N ASN A 168 -29.66 6.48 5.84
CA ASN A 168 -30.35 7.03 4.66
C ASN A 168 -29.37 7.56 3.59
N ALA A 169 -28.19 8.04 3.98
CA ALA A 169 -27.17 8.46 3.01
C ALA A 169 -26.53 7.23 2.33
N ILE A 170 -26.20 6.18 3.08
CA ILE A 170 -25.59 4.94 2.58
C ILE A 170 -26.52 4.18 1.63
N SER A 171 -27.83 4.20 1.88
CA SER A 171 -28.82 3.57 0.99
C SER A 171 -28.95 4.28 -0.35
N ASN A 172 -28.61 5.57 -0.42
CA ASN A 172 -28.62 6.38 -1.64
C ASN A 172 -27.26 6.40 -2.39
N LEU A 173 -26.23 5.73 -1.87
CA LEU A 173 -24.95 5.59 -2.56
C LEU A 173 -25.06 4.56 -3.71
N SER A 174 -24.35 4.84 -4.80
CA SER A 174 -24.09 3.86 -5.85
C SER A 174 -23.34 2.64 -5.29
N GLU A 175 -23.43 1.50 -5.98
CA GLU A 175 -22.71 0.27 -5.59
C GLU A 175 -21.20 0.51 -5.46
N HIS A 176 -20.64 1.36 -6.33
CA HIS A 176 -19.23 1.75 -6.29
C HIS A 176 -18.88 2.62 -5.07
N GLU A 177 -19.71 3.61 -4.75
CA GLU A 177 -19.53 4.41 -3.53
C GLU A 177 -19.64 3.55 -2.27
N LYS A 178 -20.47 2.50 -2.28
CA LYS A 178 -20.52 1.51 -1.18
C LYS A 178 -19.22 0.72 -1.06
N ASP A 179 -18.62 0.32 -2.18
CA ASP A 179 -17.32 -0.34 -2.19
C ASP A 179 -16.22 0.56 -1.64
N ILE A 180 -16.14 1.81 -2.11
CA ILE A 180 -15.22 2.83 -1.56
C ILE A 180 -15.43 2.97 -0.05
N GLN A 181 -16.67 3.16 0.39
CA GLN A 181 -17.01 3.34 1.79
C GLN A 181 -16.63 2.12 2.63
N SER A 182 -16.85 0.90 2.12
CA SER A 182 -16.49 -0.34 2.81
C SER A 182 -14.98 -0.45 3.05
N VAL A 183 -14.16 -0.08 2.07
CA VAL A 183 -12.69 -0.07 2.17
C VAL A 183 -12.25 0.95 3.23
N ILE A 184 -12.86 2.13 3.22
CA ILE A 184 -12.59 3.20 4.19
C ILE A 184 -12.95 2.74 5.61
N ASP A 185 -14.14 2.19 5.82
CA ASP A 185 -14.63 1.82 7.14
C ASP A 185 -13.83 0.65 7.73
N LEU A 186 -13.46 -0.33 6.90
CA LEU A 186 -12.58 -1.42 7.30
C LEU A 186 -11.21 -0.90 7.76
N ALA A 187 -10.60 -0.01 6.97
CA ALA A 187 -9.31 0.57 7.29
C ALA A 187 -9.34 1.42 8.57
N LYS A 188 -10.40 2.23 8.73
CA LYS A 188 -10.61 3.02 9.95
C LYS A 188 -10.72 2.14 11.18
N LYS A 189 -11.58 1.12 11.13
CA LYS A 189 -11.77 0.18 12.25
C LYS A 189 -10.47 -0.51 12.65
N ASP A 190 -9.70 -0.99 11.67
CA ASP A 190 -8.42 -1.67 11.91
C ASP A 190 -7.39 -0.72 12.53
N VAL A 191 -7.22 0.47 11.95
CA VAL A 191 -6.23 1.45 12.43
C VAL A 191 -6.63 2.01 13.80
N GLU A 192 -7.91 2.31 14.04
CA GLU A 192 -8.38 2.76 15.34
C GLU A 192 -8.16 1.73 16.45
N ALA A 193 -8.37 0.44 16.16
CA ALA A 193 -8.10 -0.61 17.14
C ALA A 193 -6.62 -0.63 17.53
N ILE A 194 -5.72 -0.45 16.56
CA ILE A 194 -4.28 -0.39 16.79
C ILE A 194 -3.88 0.91 17.49
N ASP A 195 -4.43 2.06 17.09
CA ASP A 195 -4.17 3.36 17.72
C ASP A 195 -4.59 3.35 19.20
N ARG A 196 -5.75 2.74 19.53
CA ARG A 196 -6.17 2.55 20.93
C ARG A 196 -5.19 1.68 21.72
N LYS A 197 -4.64 0.64 21.09
CA LYS A 197 -3.59 -0.21 21.69
C LYS A 197 -2.30 0.58 21.92
N ILE A 198 -1.86 1.39 20.95
CA ILE A 198 -0.70 2.28 21.08
C ILE A 198 -0.92 3.27 22.24
N GLN A 199 -2.09 3.91 22.31
CA GLN A 199 -2.43 4.82 23.40
C GLN A 199 -2.40 4.12 24.77
N SER A 200 -2.93 2.90 24.86
CA SER A 200 -2.87 2.11 26.09
C SER A 200 -1.42 1.79 26.49
N LEU A 201 -0.58 1.37 25.55
CA LEU A 201 0.84 1.09 25.80
C LEU A 201 1.62 2.35 26.19
N ASN A 202 1.33 3.49 25.57
CA ASN A 202 1.92 4.78 25.93
C ASN A 202 1.51 5.23 27.34
N ARG A 203 0.26 5.00 27.75
CA ARG A 203 -0.17 5.25 29.15
C ARG A 203 0.59 4.36 30.13
N GLN A 204 0.77 3.08 29.80
CA GLN A 204 1.57 2.16 30.62
C GLN A 204 3.05 2.60 30.68
N MET A 205 3.61 3.07 29.56
CA MET A 205 4.96 3.62 29.50
C MET A 205 5.11 4.82 30.45
N HIS A 206 4.18 5.77 30.39
CA HIS A 206 4.17 6.96 31.22
C HIS A 206 4.06 6.63 32.73
N LEU A 207 3.37 5.54 33.09
CA LEU A 207 3.30 5.07 34.48
C LEU A 207 4.62 4.45 34.96
N VAL A 208 5.35 3.77 34.07
CA VAL A 208 6.66 3.16 34.38
C VAL A 208 7.78 4.20 34.38
N ASP A 209 7.66 5.22 33.53
CA ASP A 209 8.62 6.30 33.33
C ASP A 209 7.91 7.62 32.97
N PRO A 210 7.60 8.47 33.96
CA PRO A 210 6.88 9.73 33.74
C PRO A 210 7.69 10.79 32.98
N GLU A 211 9.01 10.57 32.79
CA GLU A 211 9.86 11.43 31.95
C GLU A 211 9.92 10.96 30.49
N SER A 212 9.27 9.85 30.15
CA SER A 212 9.24 9.35 28.77
C SER A 212 8.31 10.20 27.90
N GLN A 213 8.91 10.98 26.99
CA GLN A 213 8.16 11.60 25.90
C GLN A 213 7.59 10.51 24.97
N PRO A 214 6.39 10.70 24.41
CA PRO A 214 5.87 9.83 23.37
C PRO A 214 6.88 9.75 22.22
N LEU A 215 7.13 8.55 21.71
CA LEU A 215 7.99 8.36 20.55
C LEU A 215 7.41 9.19 19.41
N ALA A 216 8.22 10.10 18.84
CA ALA A 216 7.79 10.90 17.71
C ALA A 216 7.44 9.96 16.54
N PRO A 217 6.32 10.21 15.83
CA PRO A 217 6.00 9.44 14.65
C PRO A 217 7.07 9.71 13.59
N ASN A 218 7.89 8.70 13.30
CA ASN A 218 8.76 8.67 12.11
C ASN A 218 7.92 8.61 10.82
#